data_AF-A0A2E9LHM3-F1
#
_entry.id   AF-A0A2E9LHM3-F1
#
_cell.length_a   1.000
_cell.length_b   1.000
_cell.length_c   1.000
_cell.angle_alpha   90.00
_cell.angle_beta   90.00
_cell.angle_gamma   90.00
#
_symmetry.space_group_name_H-M   'P 1'
#
loop_
_entity.id
_entity.type
_entity.pdbx_description
1 polymer ?
#
loop_
_entity_poly.entity_id
_entity_poly.type
_entity_poly.pdbx_seq_one_letter_code
_entity_poly.pdbx_strand_id
1 'polypeptide(L)'
;MDECYKCHTLGERTLLFEAVFEDGIIKICRKCSSKENIPIIKKPNTLKLSESEKNQTVYDRISKISGVNKEQDIFKQKKELLKKQETNLKGIIDRNFGINFKQEEEELKDDLINNFHWVIMRARRSRKLTQEQLAKEIEEPVIAIQMAEKGILPEDNFRFVNKLESFLKIRLLKEEVAERIKKEPKKLDLNKDSTRELTISDLQEMKEERESRILGNAKDGGIFDGEIDDLILEKK
;
A
#
# COMPACT_ATOMS: atom_id res chain seq x y z
N MET A 1 -39.95 46.75 -2.76
CA MET A 1 -38.96 46.56 -1.70
C MET A 1 -39.54 45.60 -0.69
N ASP A 2 -38.76 44.61 -0.26
CA ASP A 2 -39.20 43.68 0.77
C ASP A 2 -38.95 44.27 2.15
N GLU A 3 -40.00 44.39 2.96
CA GLU A 3 -39.96 44.93 4.31
C GLU A 3 -40.51 43.91 5.31
N CYS A 4 -40.04 44.01 6.56
CA CYS A 4 -40.61 43.23 7.64
C CYS A 4 -42.03 43.71 7.95
N TYR A 5 -43.00 42.79 7.96
CA TYR A 5 -44.41 43.10 8.27
C TYR A 5 -44.63 43.79 9.62
N LYS A 6 -43.75 43.56 10.62
CA LYS A 6 -43.92 44.10 11.99
C LYS A 6 -43.06 45.32 12.30
N CYS A 7 -41.82 45.37 11.83
CA CYS A 7 -40.88 46.45 12.17
C CYS A 7 -40.50 47.35 10.99
N HIS A 8 -41.09 47.10 9.81
CA HIS A 8 -40.85 47.85 8.57
C HIS A 8 -39.37 48.04 8.21
N THR A 9 -38.50 47.15 8.72
CA THR A 9 -37.08 47.19 8.39
C THR A 9 -36.89 46.65 6.99
N LEU A 10 -36.21 47.43 6.16
CA LEU A 10 -35.84 47.08 4.79
C LEU A 10 -34.91 45.86 4.75
N GLY A 11 -35.11 45.00 3.75
CA GLY A 11 -34.28 43.81 3.51
C GLY A 11 -32.79 44.09 3.32
N GLU A 12 -32.39 45.33 3.01
CA GLU A 12 -30.98 45.74 2.88
C GLU A 12 -30.24 45.76 4.23
N ARG A 13 -30.96 46.00 5.35
CA ARG A 13 -30.35 46.10 6.69
C ARG A 13 -30.45 44.79 7.47
N THR A 14 -31.36 43.89 7.10
CA THR A 14 -31.64 42.67 7.85
C THR A 14 -32.16 41.55 6.95
N LEU A 15 -31.70 40.31 7.19
CA LEU A 15 -32.23 39.12 6.53
C LEU A 15 -33.70 38.91 6.90
N LEU A 16 -34.55 38.92 5.87
CA LEU A 16 -35.98 38.61 5.96
C LEU A 16 -36.19 37.13 5.63
N PHE A 17 -37.09 36.49 6.37
CA PHE A 17 -37.48 35.11 6.18
C PHE A 17 -38.97 35.04 5.83
N GLU A 18 -39.35 34.07 5.02
CA GLU A 18 -40.75 33.73 4.78
C GLU A 18 -41.30 33.02 6.02
N ALA A 19 -42.45 33.47 6.50
CA ALA A 19 -43.11 32.95 7.68
C ALA A 19 -44.61 32.84 7.45
N VAL A 20 -45.26 31.90 8.16
CA VAL A 20 -46.70 31.66 8.03
C VAL A 20 -47.45 32.47 9.08
N PHE A 21 -48.39 33.31 8.64
CA PHE A 21 -49.28 34.09 9.48
C PHE A 21 -50.74 33.87 9.04
N GLU A 22 -51.71 34.32 9.84
CA GLU A 22 -53.15 34.03 9.63
C GLU A 22 -53.64 34.43 8.23
N ASP A 23 -53.11 35.54 7.69
CA ASP A 23 -53.46 36.07 6.37
C ASP A 23 -52.57 35.55 5.21
N GLY A 24 -51.67 34.59 5.48
CA GLY A 24 -50.81 33.95 4.47
C GLY A 24 -49.31 34.05 4.74
N ILE A 25 -48.51 33.98 3.66
CA ILE A 25 -47.04 33.96 3.75
C ILE A 25 -46.53 35.40 3.79
N ILE A 26 -45.92 35.79 4.90
CA ILE A 26 -45.36 37.12 5.13
C ILE A 26 -43.83 37.08 5.24
N LYS A 27 -43.18 38.21 4.97
CA LYS A 27 -41.73 38.39 5.20
C LYS A 27 -41.50 39.01 6.57
N ILE A 28 -40.70 38.34 7.40
CA ILE A 28 -40.42 38.77 8.77
C ILE A 28 -38.94 38.68 9.10
N CYS A 29 -38.43 39.59 9.91
CA CYS A 29 -37.07 39.51 10.43
C CYS A 29 -36.98 38.49 11.58
N ARG A 30 -35.79 37.92 11.81
CA ARG A 30 -35.57 36.93 12.87
C ARG A 30 -35.98 37.43 14.26
N LYS A 31 -35.77 38.73 14.54
CA LYS A 31 -36.10 39.37 15.82
C LYS A 31 -37.61 39.38 16.07
N CYS A 32 -38.42 39.70 15.05
CA CYS A 32 -39.88 39.72 15.17
C CYS A 32 -40.46 38.31 15.23
N SER A 33 -39.93 37.35 14.46
CA SER A 33 -40.35 35.95 14.55
C SER A 33 -40.13 35.37 15.95
N SER A 34 -38.99 35.65 16.59
CA SER A 34 -38.73 35.16 17.95
C SER A 34 -39.58 35.83 19.04
N LYS A 35 -40.02 37.08 18.84
CA LYS A 35 -40.88 37.79 19.80
C LYS A 35 -42.34 37.35 19.71
N GLU A 36 -42.84 37.20 18.49
CA GLU A 36 -44.25 36.90 18.20
C GLU A 36 -44.49 35.40 17.98
N ASN A 37 -43.46 34.55 18.16
CA ASN A 37 -43.49 33.10 17.90
C ASN A 37 -44.01 32.72 16.50
N ILE A 38 -43.72 33.53 15.49
CA ILE A 38 -44.17 33.27 14.12
C ILE A 38 -43.23 32.25 13.46
N PRO A 39 -43.73 31.11 12.95
CA PRO A 39 -42.90 30.04 12.40
C PRO A 39 -42.27 30.43 11.05
N ILE A 40 -40.95 30.29 10.96
CA ILE A 40 -40.17 30.56 9.74
C ILE A 40 -40.11 29.30 8.86
N ILE A 41 -40.43 29.46 7.58
CA ILE A 41 -40.26 28.43 6.55
C ILE A 41 -38.77 28.35 6.18
N LYS A 42 -38.13 27.22 6.47
CA LYS A 42 -36.78 26.93 6.03
C LYS A 42 -36.83 26.21 4.69
N LYS A 43 -36.53 26.90 3.59
CA LYS A 43 -36.35 26.25 2.29
C LYS A 43 -35.20 25.24 2.38
N PRO A 44 -35.40 23.97 1.94
CA PRO A 44 -34.32 22.99 1.91
C PRO A 44 -33.16 23.51 1.04
N ASN A 45 -31.93 23.30 1.52
CA ASN A 45 -30.74 23.62 0.74
C ASN A 45 -30.68 22.71 -0.50
N THR A 46 -30.34 23.25 -1.67
CA THR A 46 -30.34 22.52 -2.95
C THR A 46 -29.48 21.25 -2.92
N LEU A 47 -28.43 21.25 -2.10
CA LEU A 47 -27.55 20.10 -1.86
C LEU A 47 -28.25 18.90 -1.21
N LYS A 48 -29.34 19.11 -0.45
CA LYS A 48 -30.10 18.02 0.18
C LYS A 48 -31.08 17.34 -0.77
N LEU A 49 -31.47 18.04 -1.84
CA LEU A 49 -32.37 17.49 -2.86
C LEU A 49 -31.62 16.50 -3.77
N SER A 50 -30.40 16.85 -4.20
CA SER A 50 -29.58 15.95 -5.03
C SER A 50 -29.14 14.68 -4.32
N GLU A 51 -29.04 14.67 -2.99
CA GLU A 51 -28.79 13.45 -2.21
C GLU A 51 -30.02 12.52 -2.14
N SER A 52 -31.23 13.08 -2.20
CA SER A 52 -32.48 12.31 -2.22
C SER A 52 -32.82 11.71 -3.59
N GLU A 53 -32.31 12.31 -4.66
CA GLU A 53 -32.47 11.81 -6.04
C GLU A 53 -31.55 10.63 -6.38
N LYS A 54 -30.53 10.35 -5.55
CA LYS A 54 -29.66 9.19 -5.75
C LYS A 54 -30.41 7.91 -5.41
N ASN A 55 -30.59 7.05 -6.42
CA ASN A 55 -31.14 5.70 -6.26
C ASN A 55 -30.21 4.88 -5.33
N GLN A 56 -30.58 4.77 -4.06
CA GLN A 56 -29.82 3.98 -3.08
C GLN A 56 -30.11 2.49 -3.29
N THR A 57 -29.04 1.70 -3.42
CA THR A 57 -29.18 0.24 -3.52
C THR A 57 -29.74 -0.36 -2.23
N VAL A 58 -30.28 -1.58 -2.29
CA VAL A 58 -30.74 -2.32 -1.10
C VAL A 58 -29.61 -2.44 -0.07
N TYR A 59 -28.40 -2.69 -0.54
CA TYR A 59 -27.20 -2.76 0.29
C TYR A 59 -26.87 -1.43 0.99
N ASP A 60 -26.98 -0.30 0.29
CA ASP A 60 -26.73 1.03 0.87
C ASP A 60 -27.71 1.37 1.99
N ARG A 61 -28.98 1.00 1.82
CA ARG A 61 -30.01 1.17 2.85
C ARG A 61 -29.70 0.35 4.09
N ILE A 62 -29.33 -0.91 3.92
CA ILE A 62 -28.97 -1.80 5.04
C ILE A 62 -27.72 -1.30 5.76
N SER A 63 -26.72 -0.80 5.02
CA SER A 63 -25.47 -0.29 5.58
C SER A 63 -25.69 0.95 6.46
N LYS A 64 -26.54 1.88 6.01
CA LYS A 64 -26.94 3.07 6.78
C LYS A 64 -27.71 2.73 8.06
N ILE A 65 -28.65 1.77 7.97
CA ILE A 65 -29.45 1.33 9.12
C ILE A 65 -28.58 0.64 10.17
N SER A 66 -27.57 -0.11 9.72
CA SER A 66 -26.69 -0.89 10.60
C SER A 66 -25.54 -0.07 11.20
N GLY A 67 -25.39 1.22 10.84
CA GLY A 67 -24.30 2.07 11.30
C GLY A 67 -22.92 1.67 10.76
N VAL A 68 -22.87 0.86 9.70
CA VAL A 68 -21.63 0.35 9.12
C VAL A 68 -21.13 1.34 8.06
N ASN A 69 -19.98 1.96 8.32
CA ASN A 69 -19.36 2.91 7.40
C ASN A 69 -18.72 2.19 6.20
N LYS A 70 -19.40 2.26 5.05
CA LYS A 70 -19.00 1.62 3.77
C LYS A 70 -17.55 1.90 3.36
N GLU A 71 -17.06 3.11 3.62
CA GLU A 71 -15.69 3.52 3.29
C GLU A 71 -14.63 2.76 4.08
N GLN A 72 -14.90 2.50 5.36
CA GLN A 72 -13.95 1.80 6.24
C GLN A 72 -13.84 0.32 5.87
N ASP A 73 -14.96 -0.31 5.49
CA ASP A 73 -14.97 -1.72 5.08
C ASP A 73 -14.32 -1.93 3.72
N ILE A 74 -14.54 -1.04 2.74
CA ILE A 74 -13.85 -1.13 1.44
C ILE A 74 -12.33 -1.00 1.62
N PHE A 75 -11.87 -0.06 2.45
CA PHE A 75 -10.45 0.10 2.74
C PHE A 75 -9.87 -1.13 3.42
N LYS A 76 -10.60 -1.72 4.38
CA LYS A 76 -10.20 -2.93 5.10
C LYS A 76 -10.11 -4.13 4.16
N GLN A 77 -11.09 -4.31 3.28
CA GLN A 77 -11.10 -5.37 2.26
C GLN A 77 -9.96 -5.20 1.26
N LYS A 78 -9.72 -3.98 0.77
CA LYS A 78 -8.61 -3.68 -0.16
C LYS A 78 -7.25 -3.96 0.48
N LYS A 79 -7.07 -3.57 1.75
CA LYS A 79 -5.86 -3.88 2.52
C LYS A 79 -5.65 -5.38 2.70
N GLU A 80 -6.72 -6.13 2.90
CA GLU A 80 -6.65 -7.59 3.04
C GLU A 80 -6.32 -8.29 1.72
N LEU A 81 -6.87 -7.83 0.60
CA LEU A 81 -6.53 -8.33 -0.73
C LEU A 81 -5.06 -8.06 -1.09
N LEU A 82 -4.55 -6.86 -0.77
CA LEU A 82 -3.13 -6.54 -0.95
C LEU A 82 -2.22 -7.47 -0.14
N LYS A 83 -2.56 -7.73 1.13
CA LYS A 83 -1.83 -8.70 1.96
C LYS A 83 -1.84 -10.11 1.35
N LYS A 84 -2.97 -10.56 0.80
CA LYS A 84 -3.08 -11.87 0.13
C LYS A 84 -2.20 -11.93 -1.11
N GLN A 85 -2.15 -10.87 -1.91
CA GLN A 85 -1.27 -10.78 -3.07
C GLN A 85 0.22 -10.82 -2.66
N GLU A 86 0.62 -10.10 -1.61
CA GLU A 86 1.98 -10.14 -1.07
C GLU A 86 2.38 -11.54 -0.60
N THR A 87 1.48 -12.26 0.08
CA THR A 87 1.76 -13.65 0.50
C THR A 87 1.93 -14.59 -0.70
N ASN A 88 1.22 -14.34 -1.80
CA ASN A 88 1.33 -15.13 -3.02
C ASN A 88 2.67 -14.87 -3.72
N LEU A 89 3.07 -13.60 -3.85
CA LEU A 89 4.38 -13.23 -4.41
C LEU A 89 5.54 -13.82 -3.60
N LYS A 90 5.48 -13.73 -2.27
CA LYS A 90 6.48 -14.35 -1.38
C LYS A 90 6.57 -15.86 -1.64
N GLY A 91 5.43 -16.54 -1.73
CA GLY A 91 5.36 -17.97 -2.03
C GLY A 91 5.83 -18.38 -3.44
N ILE A 92 5.86 -17.46 -4.41
CA ILE A 92 6.42 -17.69 -5.76
C ILE A 92 7.94 -17.54 -5.72
N ILE A 93 8.45 -16.47 -5.09
CA ILE A 93 9.89 -16.25 -4.91
C ILE A 93 10.50 -17.46 -4.20
N ASP A 94 9.88 -17.87 -3.10
CA ASP A 94 10.27 -19.02 -2.30
C ASP A 94 10.33 -20.32 -3.13
N ARG A 95 9.35 -20.54 -4.02
CA ARG A 95 9.33 -21.70 -4.92
C ARG A 95 10.42 -21.66 -5.98
N ASN A 96 10.67 -20.51 -6.58
CA ASN A 96 11.73 -20.34 -7.58
C ASN A 96 13.12 -20.45 -6.95
N PHE A 97 13.31 -19.89 -5.75
CA PHE A 97 14.56 -20.04 -5.01
C PHE A 97 14.85 -21.49 -4.67
N GLY A 98 13.86 -22.31 -4.30
CA GLY A 98 14.08 -23.74 -4.04
C GLY A 98 14.61 -24.53 -5.26
N ILE A 99 14.41 -24.04 -6.48
CA ILE A 99 14.87 -24.68 -7.71
C ILE A 99 16.38 -24.46 -7.93
N ASN A 100 16.93 -23.32 -7.49
CA ASN A 100 18.35 -22.93 -7.63
C ASN A 100 19.27 -23.60 -6.59
N PHE A 101 18.79 -24.58 -5.84
CA PHE A 101 19.55 -25.34 -4.83
C PHE A 101 19.76 -26.79 -5.25
N LYS A 102 19.57 -27.10 -6.54
CA LYS A 102 19.80 -28.43 -7.09
C LYS A 102 21.30 -28.69 -7.25
N GLN A 103 21.86 -29.37 -6.25
CA GLN A 103 22.94 -30.36 -6.31
C GLN A 103 24.09 -30.15 -7.31
N GLU A 104 24.80 -29.03 -7.23
CA GLU A 104 26.24 -29.01 -7.55
C GLU A 104 26.99 -29.17 -6.22
N GLU A 105 27.06 -30.42 -5.75
CA GLU A 105 27.41 -30.74 -4.37
C GLU A 105 28.92 -30.78 -4.07
N GLU A 106 29.80 -30.67 -5.07
CA GLU A 106 31.22 -31.05 -4.90
C GLU A 106 32.23 -29.90 -5.05
N GLU A 107 32.10 -28.98 -6.01
CA GLU A 107 33.17 -27.99 -6.25
C GLU A 107 33.15 -26.80 -5.28
N LEU A 108 32.01 -26.46 -4.68
CA LEU A 108 31.83 -25.22 -3.90
C LEU A 108 32.00 -25.39 -2.38
N LYS A 109 32.00 -26.63 -1.88
CA LYS A 109 32.15 -26.91 -0.43
C LYS A 109 33.59 -26.80 0.06
N ASP A 110 34.56 -26.89 -0.85
CA ASP A 110 35.97 -26.89 -0.47
C ASP A 110 36.48 -25.54 0.04
N ASP A 111 35.81 -24.43 -0.32
CA ASP A 111 36.23 -23.08 0.08
C ASP A 111 35.72 -22.65 1.47
N LEU A 112 34.74 -23.39 2.03
CA LEU A 112 34.07 -23.07 3.29
C LEU A 112 34.64 -23.88 4.45
N ILE A 113 34.59 -23.31 5.66
CA ILE A 113 35.01 -23.98 6.88
C ILE A 113 34.10 -25.20 7.14
N ASN A 114 34.71 -26.27 7.65
CA ASN A 114 33.98 -27.46 8.09
C ASN A 114 32.87 -27.08 9.08
N ASN A 115 31.65 -27.61 8.86
CA ASN A 115 30.47 -27.32 9.68
C ASN A 115 30.04 -25.84 9.67
N PHE A 116 30.26 -25.11 8.57
CA PHE A 116 29.79 -23.72 8.41
C PHE A 116 28.32 -23.51 8.83
N HIS A 117 27.43 -24.47 8.52
CA HIS A 117 26.02 -24.41 8.87
C HIS A 117 25.77 -24.31 10.39
N TRP A 118 26.57 -24.99 11.21
CA TRP A 118 26.51 -24.86 12.68
C TRP A 118 27.00 -23.50 13.15
N VAL A 119 28.05 -22.96 12.51
CA VAL A 119 28.60 -21.64 12.84
C VAL A 119 27.56 -20.56 12.58
N ILE A 120 26.88 -20.62 11.42
CA ILE A 120 25.78 -19.71 11.07
C ILE A 120 24.66 -19.83 12.11
N MET A 121 24.20 -21.05 12.39
CA MET A 121 23.10 -21.27 13.34
C MET A 121 23.46 -20.75 14.75
N ARG A 122 24.69 -21.01 15.20
CA ARG A 122 25.18 -20.56 16.51
C ARG A 122 25.29 -19.05 16.59
N ALA A 123 25.81 -18.40 15.55
CA ALA A 123 25.97 -16.95 15.47
C ALA A 123 24.62 -16.21 15.40
N ARG A 124 23.63 -16.78 14.70
CA ARG A 124 22.27 -16.25 14.72
C ARG A 124 21.66 -16.36 16.12
N ARG A 125 21.79 -17.52 16.76
CA ARG A 125 21.24 -17.76 18.11
C ARG A 125 21.91 -16.90 19.18
N SER A 126 23.22 -16.65 19.10
CA SER A 126 23.91 -15.76 20.04
C SER A 126 23.41 -14.31 19.96
N ARG A 127 22.94 -13.89 18.78
CA ARG A 127 22.29 -12.59 18.56
C ARG A 127 20.77 -12.59 18.80
N LYS A 128 20.19 -13.72 19.21
CA LYS A 128 18.75 -13.89 19.48
C LYS A 128 17.84 -13.53 18.30
N LEU A 129 18.32 -13.71 17.06
CA LEU A 129 17.55 -13.41 15.85
C LEU A 129 16.76 -14.62 15.38
N THR A 130 15.52 -14.41 14.93
CA THR A 130 14.78 -15.44 14.19
C THR A 130 15.32 -15.56 12.76
N GLN A 131 15.03 -16.67 12.07
CA GLN A 131 15.41 -16.83 10.66
C GLN A 131 14.80 -15.73 9.78
N GLU A 132 13.55 -15.35 10.05
CA GLU A 132 12.86 -14.28 9.32
C GLU A 132 13.49 -12.91 9.55
N GLN A 133 13.87 -12.59 10.79
CA GLN A 133 14.54 -11.34 11.12
C GLN A 133 15.91 -11.25 10.43
N LEU A 134 16.67 -12.34 10.44
CA LEU A 134 17.95 -12.39 9.74
C LEU A 134 17.77 -12.23 8.22
N ALA A 135 16.73 -12.84 7.64
CA ALA A 135 16.42 -12.74 6.22
C ALA A 135 16.12 -11.29 5.81
N LYS A 136 15.30 -10.62 6.63
CA LYS A 136 14.93 -9.23 6.41
C LYS A 136 16.12 -8.30 6.49
N GLU A 137 17.03 -8.54 7.42
CA GLU A 137 18.20 -7.69 7.65
C GLU A 137 19.29 -7.86 6.58
N ILE A 138 19.37 -9.06 5.97
CA ILE A 138 20.33 -9.38 4.90
C ILE A 138 19.72 -9.17 3.50
N GLU A 139 18.43 -8.82 3.43
CA GLU A 139 17.64 -8.67 2.21
C GLU A 139 17.66 -9.95 1.34
N GLU A 140 17.54 -11.10 1.99
CA GLU A 140 17.53 -12.42 1.34
C GLU A 140 16.25 -13.18 1.71
N PRO A 141 15.79 -14.15 0.90
CA PRO A 141 14.61 -14.92 1.23
C PRO A 141 14.86 -15.82 2.45
N VAL A 142 13.81 -16.04 3.25
CA VAL A 142 13.89 -16.85 4.48
C VAL A 142 14.40 -18.26 4.19
N ILE A 143 14.02 -18.81 3.02
CA ILE A 143 14.40 -20.16 2.64
C ILE A 143 15.92 -20.26 2.39
N ALA A 144 16.58 -19.23 1.87
CA ALA A 144 18.04 -19.25 1.70
C ALA A 144 18.76 -19.44 3.04
N ILE A 145 18.28 -18.80 4.11
CA ILE A 145 18.83 -18.97 5.46
C ILE A 145 18.51 -20.36 6.01
N GLN A 146 17.29 -20.84 5.81
CA GLN A 146 16.91 -22.19 6.24
C GLN A 146 17.77 -23.26 5.56
N MET A 147 18.06 -23.09 4.27
CA MET A 147 18.92 -23.98 3.51
C MET A 147 20.37 -23.87 3.98
N ALA A 148 20.87 -22.65 4.21
CA ALA A 148 22.22 -22.43 4.74
C ALA A 148 22.44 -23.08 6.12
N GLU A 149 21.45 -23.01 7.02
CA GLU A 149 21.49 -23.69 8.33
C GLU A 149 21.40 -25.22 8.20
N LYS A 150 20.85 -25.74 7.10
CA LYS A 150 20.85 -27.17 6.75
C LYS A 150 22.12 -27.60 6.01
N GLY A 151 23.01 -26.68 5.67
CA GLY A 151 24.26 -26.96 4.95
C GLY A 151 24.15 -26.98 3.43
N ILE A 152 23.08 -26.40 2.87
CA ILE A 152 22.90 -26.24 1.42
C ILE A 152 22.93 -24.75 1.10
N LEU A 153 23.77 -24.34 0.16
CA LEU A 153 23.90 -22.95 -0.21
C LEU A 153 23.56 -22.76 -1.71
N PRO A 154 23.08 -21.56 -2.12
CA PRO A 154 22.70 -21.27 -3.51
C PRO A 154 23.90 -21.11 -4.44
N GLU A 155 23.73 -21.28 -5.75
CA GLU A 155 24.80 -21.12 -6.76
C GLU A 155 25.67 -19.84 -6.58
N ASP A 156 25.06 -18.69 -6.23
CA ASP A 156 25.75 -17.42 -5.90
C ASP A 156 26.34 -17.38 -4.47
N ASN A 157 27.06 -18.44 -4.09
CA ASN A 157 27.59 -18.68 -2.75
C ASN A 157 28.38 -17.50 -2.16
N PHE A 158 29.32 -16.93 -2.91
CA PHE A 158 30.25 -15.95 -2.36
C PHE A 158 29.57 -14.63 -1.95
N ARG A 159 28.57 -14.17 -2.71
CA ARG A 159 27.86 -12.93 -2.38
C ARG A 159 27.02 -13.12 -1.12
N PHE A 160 26.31 -14.24 -1.04
CA PHE A 160 25.49 -14.60 0.10
C PHE A 160 26.32 -14.84 1.37
N VAL A 161 27.44 -15.57 1.26
CA VAL A 161 28.37 -15.82 2.36
C VAL A 161 28.99 -14.52 2.86
N ASN A 162 29.44 -13.63 1.98
CA ASN A 162 29.99 -12.33 2.38
C ASN A 162 28.98 -11.47 3.15
N LYS A 163 27.70 -11.48 2.72
CA LYS A 163 26.63 -10.79 3.44
C LYS A 163 26.44 -11.38 4.85
N LEU A 164 26.43 -12.71 4.96
CA LEU A 164 26.32 -13.41 6.25
C LEU A 164 27.53 -13.12 7.15
N GLU A 165 28.74 -13.19 6.63
CA GLU A 165 29.97 -12.87 7.37
C GLU A 165 29.96 -11.42 7.86
N SER A 166 29.60 -10.46 7.00
CA SER A 166 29.54 -9.04 7.34
C SER A 166 28.51 -8.77 8.43
N PHE A 167 27.32 -9.37 8.31
CA PHE A 167 26.25 -9.16 9.27
C PHE A 167 26.53 -9.86 10.59
N LEU A 168 26.79 -11.17 10.57
CA LEU A 168 27.01 -12.00 11.76
C LEU A 168 28.39 -11.80 12.38
N LYS A 169 29.32 -11.11 11.68
CA LYS A 169 30.72 -10.91 12.08
C LYS A 169 31.44 -12.22 12.36
N ILE A 170 31.22 -13.20 11.49
CA ILE A 170 31.84 -14.53 11.52
C ILE A 170 32.72 -14.72 10.31
N ARG A 171 33.67 -15.65 10.40
CA ARG A 171 34.43 -16.13 9.25
C ARG A 171 33.91 -17.51 8.90
N LEU A 172 33.47 -17.67 7.66
CA LEU A 172 32.96 -18.88 7.04
C LEU A 172 33.89 -19.38 5.92
N LEU A 173 34.62 -18.50 5.25
CA LEU A 173 35.62 -18.86 4.25
C LEU A 173 36.92 -19.37 4.90
N LYS A 174 37.55 -20.38 4.30
CA LYS A 174 38.89 -20.84 4.69
C LYS A 174 39.93 -19.74 4.39
N GLU A 175 40.95 -19.66 5.24
CA GLU A 175 41.98 -18.59 5.16
C GLU A 175 42.70 -18.58 3.80
N GLU A 176 42.94 -19.75 3.21
CA GLU A 176 43.61 -19.91 1.91
C GLU A 176 42.84 -19.24 0.75
N VAL A 177 41.51 -19.27 0.81
CA VAL A 177 40.63 -18.71 -0.22
C VAL A 177 40.43 -17.21 0.00
N ALA A 178 40.28 -16.81 1.26
CA ALA A 178 40.17 -15.41 1.64
C ALA A 178 41.41 -14.61 1.24
N GLU A 179 42.60 -15.21 1.29
CA GLU A 179 43.84 -14.57 0.82
C GLU A 179 43.93 -14.46 -0.71
N ARG A 180 43.42 -15.44 -1.47
CA ARG A 180 43.35 -15.37 -2.94
C ARG A 180 42.45 -14.23 -3.40
N ILE A 181 41.27 -14.10 -2.80
CA ILE A 181 40.30 -13.03 -3.13
C ILE A 181 40.86 -11.64 -2.80
N LYS A 182 41.68 -11.50 -1.75
CA LYS A 182 42.34 -10.22 -1.42
C LYS A 182 43.49 -9.86 -2.37
N LYS A 183 44.13 -10.85 -3.00
CA LYS A 183 45.26 -10.65 -3.91
C LYS A 183 44.83 -10.30 -5.33
N GLU A 184 43.62 -10.66 -5.74
CA GLU A 184 43.04 -10.24 -7.01
C GLU A 184 42.07 -9.06 -6.81
N PRO A 185 42.52 -7.80 -6.92
CA PRO A 185 41.58 -6.70 -7.01
C PRO A 185 40.73 -6.92 -8.27
N LYS A 186 39.42 -7.13 -8.09
CA LYS A 186 38.46 -7.13 -9.19
C LYS A 186 38.67 -5.86 -10.01
N LYS A 187 39.16 -6.00 -11.25
CA LYS A 187 39.07 -4.95 -12.25
C LYS A 187 37.59 -4.70 -12.48
N LEU A 188 37.06 -3.65 -11.86
CA LEU A 188 35.74 -3.14 -12.17
C LEU A 188 35.83 -2.46 -13.53
N ASP A 189 35.56 -3.19 -14.60
CA ASP A 189 35.32 -2.60 -15.92
C ASP A 189 33.92 -1.97 -15.89
N LEU A 190 33.85 -0.77 -15.32
CA LEU A 190 32.67 0.09 -15.39
C LEU A 190 32.60 0.68 -16.80
N ASN A 191 32.05 -0.08 -17.75
CA ASN A 191 31.60 0.50 -19.01
C ASN A 191 30.44 1.46 -18.71
N LYS A 192 30.74 2.77 -18.78
CA LYS A 192 29.83 3.90 -18.46
C LYS A 192 28.64 4.07 -19.43
N ASP A 193 28.49 3.20 -20.43
CA ASP A 193 27.61 3.49 -21.57
C ASP A 193 26.25 2.75 -21.54
N SER A 194 25.98 1.86 -20.58
CA SER A 194 24.71 1.10 -20.54
C SER A 194 23.82 1.37 -19.33
N THR A 195 24.23 2.21 -18.39
CA THR A 195 23.39 2.62 -17.25
C THR A 195 22.96 4.06 -17.45
N ARG A 196 21.75 4.28 -17.97
CA ARG A 196 21.01 5.48 -17.59
C ARG A 196 20.87 5.40 -16.08
N GLU A 197 21.65 6.18 -15.35
CA GLU A 197 21.58 6.25 -13.90
C GLU A 197 20.17 6.73 -13.53
N LEU A 198 19.26 5.78 -13.28
CA LEU A 198 17.96 6.07 -12.72
C LEU A 198 18.22 6.71 -11.36
N THR A 199 17.94 8.01 -11.28
CA THR A 199 18.07 8.76 -10.06
C THR A 199 16.93 8.40 -9.11
N ILE A 200 17.09 8.75 -7.84
CA ILE A 200 16.02 8.59 -6.83
C ILE A 200 14.75 9.35 -7.26
N SER A 201 14.92 10.44 -8.02
CA SER A 201 13.81 11.21 -8.61
C SER A 201 13.03 10.38 -9.63
N ASP A 202 13.72 9.66 -10.52
CA ASP A 202 13.06 8.81 -11.54
C ASP A 202 12.29 7.65 -10.90
N LEU A 203 12.82 7.09 -9.79
CA LEU A 203 12.12 6.04 -9.04
C LEU A 203 10.89 6.56 -8.30
N GLN A 204 10.92 7.79 -7.80
CA GLN A 204 9.76 8.43 -7.18
C GLN A 204 8.68 8.72 -8.23
N GLU A 205 9.07 9.21 -9.40
CA GLU A 205 8.16 9.51 -10.51
C GLU A 205 7.50 8.23 -11.06
N MET A 206 8.25 7.15 -11.27
CA MET A 206 7.70 5.85 -11.67
C MET A 206 6.72 5.27 -10.63
N LYS A 207 6.97 5.53 -9.34
CA LYS A 207 6.07 5.11 -8.26
C LYS A 207 4.78 5.93 -8.26
N GLU A 208 4.88 7.25 -8.39
CA GLU A 208 3.73 8.15 -8.47
C GLU A 208 2.88 7.91 -9.72
N GLU A 209 3.52 7.63 -10.86
CA GLU A 209 2.84 7.29 -12.12
C GLU A 209 2.09 5.96 -12.01
N ARG A 210 2.68 4.97 -11.32
CA ARG A 210 2.02 3.69 -11.06
C ARG A 210 0.87 3.84 -10.07
N GLU A 211 1.05 4.63 -9.01
CA GLU A 211 0.02 4.89 -8.00
C GLU A 211 -1.17 5.66 -8.60
N SER A 212 -0.92 6.65 -9.46
CA SER A 212 -1.96 7.41 -10.16
C SER A 212 -2.70 6.59 -11.21
N ARG A 213 -2.03 5.68 -11.93
CA ARG A 213 -2.69 4.70 -12.82
C ARG A 213 -3.60 3.71 -12.07
N ILE A 214 -3.19 3.28 -10.87
CA ILE A 214 -3.98 2.35 -10.03
C ILE A 214 -5.12 3.06 -9.30
N LEU A 215 -4.93 4.33 -8.94
CA LEU A 215 -5.90 5.17 -8.23
C LEU A 215 -6.70 6.08 -9.18
N GLY A 216 -6.71 5.77 -10.48
CA GLY A 216 -7.27 6.58 -11.56
C GLY A 216 -8.42 7.51 -11.16
N ASN A 217 -8.18 8.81 -11.37
CA ASN A 217 -9.14 9.90 -11.51
C ASN A 217 -10.50 9.72 -10.82
N ALA A 218 -10.61 10.15 -9.56
CA ALA A 218 -11.89 10.51 -8.93
C ALA A 218 -12.52 11.79 -9.52
N LYS A 219 -12.05 12.25 -10.68
CA LYS A 219 -12.51 13.41 -11.42
C LYS A 219 -12.43 13.08 -12.90
N ASP A 220 -13.39 12.31 -13.38
CA ASP A 220 -14.01 12.50 -14.69
C ASP A 220 -15.23 11.57 -14.73
N GLY A 221 -16.41 12.16 -14.75
CA GLY A 221 -17.63 11.42 -15.06
C GLY A 221 -17.55 10.98 -16.52
N GLY A 222 -17.46 9.68 -16.75
CA GLY A 222 -17.38 9.11 -18.09
C GLY A 222 -17.58 7.61 -18.05
N ILE A 223 -18.68 7.19 -18.63
CA ILE A 223 -19.12 5.81 -18.87
C ILE A 223 -18.02 5.00 -19.56
N PHE A 224 -17.71 3.82 -19.04
CA PHE A 224 -17.19 2.70 -19.83
C PHE A 224 -17.92 1.44 -19.37
N ASP A 225 -19.04 1.17 -20.05
CA ASP A 225 -19.59 -0.17 -20.21
C ASP A 225 -18.63 -0.96 -21.11
N GLY A 226 -18.38 -2.22 -20.73
CA GLY A 226 -17.88 -3.26 -21.64
C GLY A 226 -16.37 -3.32 -21.84
N GLU A 227 -15.74 -4.31 -21.20
CA GLU A 227 -14.62 -5.15 -21.70
C GLU A 227 -13.82 -5.70 -20.51
N ILE A 228 -14.45 -6.60 -19.75
CA ILE A 228 -13.74 -7.57 -18.93
C ILE A 228 -14.44 -8.90 -19.17
N ASP A 229 -14.21 -9.53 -20.33
CA ASP A 229 -14.63 -10.93 -20.53
C ASP A 229 -13.70 -11.78 -21.42
N ASP A 230 -12.54 -11.30 -21.89
CA ASP A 230 -11.72 -12.06 -22.86
C ASP A 230 -10.36 -12.59 -22.36
N LEU A 231 -10.16 -12.80 -21.06
CA LEU A 231 -8.90 -13.42 -20.55
C LEU A 231 -9.07 -14.67 -19.67
N ILE A 232 -10.26 -15.28 -19.62
CA ILE A 232 -10.48 -16.52 -18.83
C ILE A 232 -10.60 -17.80 -19.67
N LEU A 233 -10.65 -17.74 -21.00
CA LEU A 233 -10.86 -18.95 -21.82
C LEU A 233 -9.79 -19.16 -22.88
N GLU A 234 -8.57 -19.49 -22.45
CA GLU A 234 -7.62 -20.19 -23.33
C GLU A 234 -6.61 -21.04 -22.54
N LYS A 235 -7.12 -21.93 -21.68
CA LYS A 235 -6.42 -23.17 -21.30
C LYS A 235 -7.46 -24.27 -21.12
N LYS A 236 -7.73 -24.97 -22.22
CA LYS A 236 -8.28 -26.33 -22.20
C LYS A 236 -7.38 -27.21 -23.06
#